data_AF-A0A537D9N3-F1
#
_entry.id   AF-A0A537D9N3-F1
#
_cell.length_a   1.000
_cell.length_b   1.000
_cell.length_c   1.000
_cell.angle_alpha   90.00
_cell.angle_beta   90.00
_cell.angle_gamma   90.00
#
_symmetry.space_group_name_H-M   'P 1'
#
loop_
_entity.id
_entity.type
_entity.pdbx_description
1 polymer ?
#
loop_
_entity_poly.entity_id
_entity_poly.type
_entity_poly.pdbx_seq_one_letter_code
_entity_poly.pdbx_strand_id
1 'polypeptide(L)'
;AKVETECLSPEADPNARQHVSNLLFDLEAKIVRNQILSGEPRIDGRDTRTVRPISIRTGVLPRTHGSALFTRGETQAMVVSTLGTARDEQIIDALMGEYRERFMFHYNMPPYATGETGRVGSPKRREIGHGRLAKRALIAVLPTAEEFAYSMR
;
A
#
# COMPACT_ATOMS: atom_id res chain seq x y z
N ALA A 1 -3.20 23.56 14.21
CA ALA A 1 -2.20 24.59 14.57
C ALA A 1 -2.83 25.86 15.12
N LYS A 2 -3.26 26.87 14.32
CA LYS A 2 -3.82 28.12 14.88
C LYS A 2 -5.11 27.92 15.69
N VAL A 3 -6.06 27.17 15.15
CA VAL A 3 -7.34 26.88 15.81
C VAL A 3 -7.16 26.11 17.12
N GLU A 4 -6.29 25.09 17.13
CA GLU A 4 -6.01 24.32 18.36
C GLU A 4 -5.38 25.20 19.46
N THR A 5 -4.51 26.14 19.10
CA THR A 5 -3.90 27.07 20.07
C THR A 5 -4.93 28.07 20.62
N GLU A 6 -5.88 28.52 19.82
CA GLU A 6 -6.96 29.42 20.27
C GLU A 6 -7.99 28.71 21.16
N CYS A 7 -8.17 27.40 20.98
CA CYS A 7 -9.09 26.59 21.80
C CYS A 7 -8.51 26.15 23.16
N LEU A 8 -7.25 26.47 23.47
CA LEU A 8 -6.59 26.05 24.71
C LEU A 8 -6.31 27.25 25.61
N SER A 9 -6.83 27.22 26.84
CA SER A 9 -6.47 28.19 27.88
C SER A 9 -5.04 27.96 28.39
N PRO A 10 -4.35 28.98 28.92
CA PRO A 10 -3.00 28.84 29.49
C PRO A 10 -2.92 27.82 30.65
N GLU A 11 -4.04 27.59 31.34
CA GLU A 11 -4.17 26.65 32.47
C GLU A 11 -4.74 25.28 32.06
N ALA A 12 -4.81 24.97 30.76
CA ALA A 12 -5.42 23.75 30.27
C ALA A 12 -4.65 22.49 30.71
N ASP A 13 -5.40 21.41 30.98
CA ASP A 13 -4.87 20.08 31.30
C ASP A 13 -3.84 19.61 30.24
N PRO A 14 -2.76 18.91 30.62
CA PRO A 14 -1.77 18.41 29.66
C PRO A 14 -2.37 17.54 28.54
N ASN A 15 -3.51 16.88 28.77
CA ASN A 15 -4.20 16.09 27.75
C ASN A 15 -5.24 16.89 26.95
N ALA A 16 -5.57 18.11 27.37
CA ALA A 16 -6.58 18.95 26.70
C ALA A 16 -6.23 19.17 25.21
N ARG A 17 -4.94 19.32 24.89
CA ARG A 17 -4.49 19.46 23.50
C ARG A 17 -4.84 18.24 22.65
N GLN A 18 -4.58 17.04 23.17
CA GLN A 18 -4.93 15.80 22.47
C GLN A 18 -6.45 15.66 22.33
N HIS A 19 -7.19 16.04 23.38
CA HIS A 19 -8.65 15.98 23.37
C HIS A 19 -9.26 16.92 22.32
N VAL A 20 -8.82 18.17 22.26
CA VAL A 20 -9.24 19.14 21.23
C VAL A 20 -8.90 18.64 19.83
N SER A 21 -7.69 18.10 19.63
CA SER A 21 -7.28 17.58 18.32
C SER A 21 -8.17 16.41 17.86
N ASN A 22 -8.53 15.50 18.77
CA ASN A 22 -9.45 14.40 18.47
C ASN A 22 -10.86 14.92 18.13
N LEU A 23 -11.38 15.89 18.89
CA LEU A 23 -12.70 16.48 18.61
C LEU A 23 -12.75 17.17 17.25
N LEU A 24 -11.69 17.89 16.88
CA LEU A 24 -11.57 18.53 15.56
C LEU A 24 -11.50 17.48 14.45
N PHE A 25 -10.74 16.40 14.64
CA PHE A 25 -10.67 15.30 13.69
C PHE A 25 -12.04 14.64 13.50
N ASP A 26 -12.77 14.38 14.58
CA ASP A 26 -14.11 13.78 14.52
C ASP A 26 -15.11 14.72 13.83
N LEU A 27 -15.02 16.02 14.09
CA LEU A 27 -15.85 17.03 13.44
C LEU A 27 -15.58 17.13 11.94
N GLU A 28 -14.31 17.21 11.54
CA GLU A 28 -13.90 17.21 10.13
C GLU A 28 -14.41 15.95 9.42
N ALA A 29 -14.20 14.79 10.03
CA ALA A 29 -14.63 13.53 9.48
C ALA A 29 -16.17 13.42 9.39
N LYS A 30 -16.93 14.06 10.29
CA LYS A 30 -18.39 14.15 10.21
C LYS A 30 -18.84 15.08 9.07
N ILE A 31 -18.21 16.25 8.93
CA ILE A 31 -18.54 17.23 7.88
C ILE A 31 -18.29 16.62 6.50
N VAL A 32 -17.11 16.06 6.26
CA VAL A 32 -16.74 15.48 4.95
C VAL A 32 -17.67 14.33 4.57
N ARG A 33 -18.05 13.48 5.53
CA ARG A 33 -19.02 12.39 5.26
C ARG A 33 -20.40 12.92 4.90
N ASN A 34 -20.89 13.91 5.64
CA ASN A 34 -22.21 14.50 5.36
C ASN A 34 -22.26 15.20 4.00
N GLN A 35 -21.18 15.88 3.59
CA GLN A 35 -21.08 16.48 2.25
C GLN A 35 -21.20 15.41 1.16
N ILE A 36 -20.42 14.33 1.25
CA ILE A 36 -20.47 13.23 0.27
C ILE A 36 -21.86 12.59 0.22
N LEU A 37 -22.52 12.39 1.37
CA LEU A 37 -23.88 11.85 1.44
C LEU A 37 -24.94 12.81 0.87
N SER A 38 -24.68 14.11 0.91
CA SER A 38 -25.56 15.15 0.36
C SER A 38 -25.38 15.35 -1.14
N GLY A 39 -24.50 14.57 -1.79
CA GLY A 39 -24.24 14.65 -3.23
C GLY A 39 -23.14 15.63 -3.62
N GLU A 40 -22.45 16.25 -2.65
CA GLU A 40 -21.30 17.11 -2.92
C GLU A 40 -20.08 16.28 -3.37
N PRO A 41 -19.18 16.88 -4.17
CA PRO A 41 -17.93 16.22 -4.56
C PRO A 41 -17.07 15.82 -3.35
N ARG A 42 -16.25 14.78 -3.54
CA ARG A 42 -15.23 14.39 -2.56
C ARG A 42 -14.19 15.50 -2.38
N ILE A 43 -13.35 15.37 -1.36
CA ILE A 43 -12.29 16.34 -1.00
C ILE A 43 -11.36 16.73 -2.16
N ASP A 44 -11.20 15.88 -3.16
CA ASP A 44 -10.37 16.11 -4.34
C ASP A 44 -11.19 16.48 -5.59
N GLY A 45 -12.44 16.89 -5.40
CA GLY A 45 -13.37 17.38 -6.43
C GLY A 45 -14.03 16.29 -7.28
N ARG A 46 -13.73 15.00 -7.04
CA ARG A 46 -14.30 13.89 -7.82
C ARG A 46 -15.63 13.42 -7.26
N ASP A 47 -16.46 12.83 -8.12
CA ASP A 47 -17.65 12.09 -7.70
C ASP A 47 -17.28 10.70 -7.09
N THR A 48 -18.30 9.93 -6.68
CA THR A 48 -18.13 8.64 -6.01
C THR A 48 -17.73 7.48 -6.93
N ARG A 49 -17.77 7.67 -8.25
CA ARG A 49 -17.52 6.66 -9.28
C ARG A 49 -16.24 6.93 -10.06
N THR A 50 -15.84 8.18 -10.18
CA THR A 50 -14.68 8.61 -10.96
C THR A 50 -13.39 8.11 -10.33
N VAL A 51 -12.63 7.32 -11.08
CA VAL A 51 -11.29 6.84 -10.70
C VAL A 51 -10.26 7.93 -11.00
N ARG A 52 -9.21 8.04 -10.17
CA ARG A 52 -8.08 8.96 -10.43
C ARG A 52 -7.39 8.61 -11.75
N PRO A 53 -6.72 9.56 -12.43
CA PRO A 53 -5.97 9.30 -13.65
C PRO A 53 -5.00 8.12 -13.49
N ILE A 54 -4.96 7.23 -14.48
CA ILE A 54 -4.10 6.04 -14.50
C ILE A 54 -3.09 6.17 -15.65
N SER A 55 -1.83 5.83 -15.37
CA SER A 55 -0.80 5.62 -16.39
C SER A 55 -0.02 4.34 -16.11
N ILE A 56 0.31 3.63 -17.18
CA ILE A 56 1.01 2.34 -17.12
C ILE A 56 2.15 2.37 -18.12
N ARG A 57 3.35 2.03 -17.67
CA ARG A 57 4.54 1.90 -18.52
C ARG A 57 5.19 0.55 -18.26
N THR A 58 5.36 -0.26 -19.30
CA THR A 58 6.06 -1.56 -19.24
C THR A 58 7.50 -1.43 -19.72
N GLY A 59 8.38 -2.31 -19.27
CA GLY A 59 9.79 -2.34 -19.73
C GLY A 59 10.60 -1.11 -19.31
N VAL A 60 10.22 -0.46 -18.21
CA VAL A 60 10.90 0.75 -17.68
C VAL A 60 12.33 0.48 -17.21
N LEU A 61 12.63 -0.76 -16.82
CA LEU A 61 13.98 -1.23 -16.51
C LEU A 61 14.42 -2.24 -17.59
N PRO A 62 15.42 -1.91 -18.42
CA PRO A 62 15.72 -2.67 -19.64
C PRO A 62 16.38 -4.04 -19.40
N ARG A 63 16.92 -4.28 -18.20
CA ARG A 63 17.68 -5.50 -17.87
C ARG A 63 16.93 -6.48 -16.98
N THR A 64 15.81 -6.09 -16.40
CA THR A 64 15.01 -7.00 -15.56
C THR A 64 14.20 -7.94 -16.46
N HIS A 65 13.87 -9.15 -15.98
CA HIS A 65 13.07 -10.08 -16.78
C HIS A 65 11.69 -9.49 -17.12
N GLY A 66 11.09 -8.75 -16.18
CA GLY A 66 9.94 -7.90 -16.43
C GLY A 66 9.96 -6.65 -15.56
N SER A 67 9.38 -5.55 -16.03
CA SER A 67 9.17 -4.34 -15.22
C SER A 67 7.93 -3.59 -15.66
N ALA A 68 7.23 -3.01 -14.69
CA ALA A 68 6.07 -2.15 -14.91
C ALA A 68 6.03 -1.02 -13.88
N LEU A 69 5.76 0.21 -14.35
CA LEU A 69 5.45 1.36 -13.52
C LEU A 69 3.95 1.66 -13.66
N PHE A 70 3.20 1.40 -12.60
CA PHE A 70 1.78 1.71 -12.50
C PHE A 70 1.60 2.97 -11.65
N THR A 71 0.85 3.94 -12.16
CA THR A 71 0.50 5.16 -11.42
C THR A 71 -1.01 5.38 -11.46
N ARG A 72 -1.61 5.69 -10.31
CA ARG A 72 -3.02 6.07 -10.17
C ARG A 72 -3.15 7.26 -9.23
N GLY A 73 -3.33 8.46 -9.79
CA GLY A 73 -3.16 9.71 -9.06
C GLY A 73 -1.77 9.74 -8.41
N GLU A 74 -1.70 9.98 -7.10
CA GLU A 74 -0.44 9.99 -6.34
C GLU A 74 0.05 8.59 -5.93
N THR A 75 -0.76 7.53 -6.10
CA THR A 75 -0.33 6.17 -5.79
C THR A 75 0.49 5.62 -6.95
N GLN A 76 1.78 5.39 -6.75
CA GLN A 76 2.68 4.81 -7.74
C GLN A 76 3.35 3.54 -7.22
N ALA A 77 3.47 2.53 -8.09
CA ALA A 77 4.19 1.29 -7.80
C ALA A 77 5.11 0.92 -8.96
N MET A 78 6.39 0.70 -8.64
CA MET A 78 7.34 0.02 -9.52
C MET A 78 7.30 -1.47 -9.18
N VAL A 79 6.94 -2.30 -10.16
CA VAL A 79 6.88 -3.75 -10.03
C VAL A 79 7.91 -4.35 -10.97
N VAL A 80 8.72 -5.27 -10.44
CA VAL A 80 9.77 -5.96 -11.20
C VAL A 80 9.55 -7.45 -11.02
N SER A 81 9.55 -8.18 -12.13
CA SER A 81 9.45 -9.64 -12.13
C SER A 81 10.82 -10.23 -12.40
N THR A 82 11.16 -11.26 -11.64
CA THR A 82 12.39 -12.05 -11.82
C THR A 82 12.02 -13.52 -11.95
N LEU A 83 12.44 -14.14 -13.05
CA LEU A 83 12.39 -15.59 -13.24
C LEU A 83 13.63 -16.26 -12.66
N GLY A 84 13.42 -17.35 -11.94
CA GLY A 84 14.46 -18.21 -11.40
C GLY A 84 14.18 -19.67 -11.72
N THR A 85 15.09 -20.55 -11.30
CA THR A 85 14.96 -21.99 -11.44
C THR A 85 14.20 -22.59 -10.23
N ALA A 86 13.92 -23.89 -10.28
CA ALA A 86 13.36 -24.63 -9.14
C ALA A 86 14.25 -24.60 -7.87
N ARG A 87 15.53 -24.23 -8.00
CA ARG A 87 16.44 -24.04 -6.85
C ARG A 87 16.23 -22.71 -6.14
N ASP A 88 15.60 -21.75 -6.81
CA ASP A 88 15.31 -20.42 -6.28
C ASP A 88 13.92 -20.33 -5.60
N GLU A 89 13.18 -21.44 -5.58
CA GLU A 89 11.93 -21.55 -4.85
C GLU A 89 12.16 -21.39 -3.34
N GLN A 90 11.22 -20.72 -2.68
CA GLN A 90 11.31 -20.53 -1.24
C GLN A 90 10.89 -21.83 -0.53
N ILE A 91 11.82 -22.42 0.21
CA ILE A 91 11.53 -23.55 1.11
C ILE A 91 10.87 -22.99 2.37
N ILE A 92 9.68 -23.50 2.71
CA ILE A 92 8.92 -23.13 3.89
C ILE A 92 8.84 -24.34 4.80
N ASP A 93 9.57 -24.28 5.92
CA ASP A 93 9.42 -25.21 7.03
C ASP A 93 8.19 -24.82 7.87
N ALA A 94 7.05 -25.42 7.56
CA ALA A 94 5.80 -25.15 8.25
C ALA A 94 5.45 -26.26 9.25
N LEU A 95 4.60 -25.94 10.22
CA LEU A 95 4.15 -26.89 11.26
C LEU A 95 3.56 -28.20 10.69
N MET A 96 2.95 -28.14 9.50
CA MET A 96 2.32 -29.29 8.85
C MET A 96 3.26 -30.07 7.92
N GLY A 97 4.52 -29.63 7.79
CA GLY A 97 5.50 -30.19 6.88
C GLY A 97 6.14 -29.13 5.98
N GLU A 98 7.31 -29.48 5.45
CA GLU A 98 8.05 -28.65 4.50
C GLU A 98 7.35 -28.61 3.14
N TYR A 99 7.25 -27.43 2.54
CA TYR A 99 6.82 -27.28 1.15
C TYR A 99 7.63 -26.18 0.44
N ARG A 100 7.55 -26.16 -0.89
CA ARG A 100 8.19 -25.16 -1.73
C ARG A 100 7.19 -24.21 -2.33
N GLU A 101 7.54 -22.93 -2.33
CA GLU A 101 6.74 -21.86 -2.89
C GLU A 101 7.42 -21.30 -4.14
N ARG A 102 6.83 -21.57 -5.30
CA ARG A 102 7.31 -21.10 -6.61
C ARG A 102 7.02 -19.63 -6.89
N PHE A 103 6.01 -19.05 -6.23
CA PHE A 103 5.62 -17.67 -6.46
C PHE A 103 5.84 -16.82 -5.20
N MET A 104 6.82 -15.95 -5.25
CA MET A 104 7.14 -14.98 -4.20
C MET A 104 6.59 -13.60 -4.60
N PHE A 105 6.10 -12.85 -3.63
CA PHE A 105 5.67 -11.47 -3.86
C PHE A 105 6.12 -10.60 -2.68
N HIS A 106 7.06 -9.71 -2.93
CA HIS A 106 7.60 -8.82 -1.91
C HIS A 106 7.09 -7.39 -2.13
N TYR A 107 6.34 -6.89 -1.16
CA TYR A 107 5.84 -5.52 -1.15
C TYR A 107 6.69 -4.68 -0.20
N ASN A 108 7.21 -3.56 -0.70
CA ASN A 108 8.00 -2.61 0.07
C ASN A 108 7.32 -1.24 0.05
N MET A 109 7.23 -0.60 1.22
CA MET A 109 6.68 0.75 1.39
C MET A 109 7.72 1.63 2.10
N PRO A 110 8.67 2.21 1.35
CA PRO A 110 9.72 3.03 1.93
C PRO A 110 9.15 4.36 2.46
N PRO A 111 9.78 4.99 3.47
CA PRO A 111 9.26 6.22 4.10
C PRO A 111 9.06 7.38 3.12
N TYR A 112 9.94 7.49 2.12
CA TYR A 112 9.84 8.54 1.11
C TYR A 112 8.57 8.42 0.23
N ALA A 113 7.91 7.26 0.20
CA ALA A 113 6.67 7.08 -0.56
C ALA A 113 5.51 7.94 -0.04
N THR A 114 5.60 8.44 1.20
CA THR A 114 4.67 9.41 1.79
C THR A 114 5.36 10.74 2.14
N GLY A 115 6.57 10.97 1.64
CA GLY A 115 7.35 12.19 1.93
C GLY A 115 7.91 12.27 3.36
N GLU A 116 7.96 11.15 4.08
CA GLU A 116 8.44 11.12 5.47
C GLU A 116 9.84 10.51 5.58
N THR A 117 10.53 10.79 6.68
CA THR A 117 11.72 10.04 7.08
C THR A 117 11.34 8.83 7.92
N GLY A 118 12.20 7.80 7.95
CA GLY A 118 11.93 6.62 8.75
C GLY A 118 12.94 5.50 8.55
N ARG A 119 12.75 4.41 9.30
CA ARG A 119 13.61 3.24 9.23
C ARG A 119 13.45 2.51 7.89
N VAL A 120 14.56 2.19 7.24
CA VAL A 120 14.65 1.33 6.05
C VAL A 120 15.32 0.01 6.47
N GLY A 121 14.76 -1.12 6.08
CA GLY A 121 15.28 -2.44 6.47
C GLY A 121 14.18 -3.49 6.48
N SER A 122 14.04 -4.22 7.59
CA SER A 122 13.08 -5.33 7.71
C SER A 122 11.62 -4.90 7.49
N PRO A 123 10.82 -5.66 6.73
CA PRO A 123 9.45 -5.31 6.40
C PRO A 123 8.55 -5.32 7.65
N LYS A 124 7.64 -4.35 7.71
CA LYS A 124 6.61 -4.24 8.74
C LYS A 124 5.48 -5.24 8.49
N ARG A 125 4.67 -5.54 9.51
CA ARG A 125 3.50 -6.41 9.39
C ARG A 125 2.53 -5.99 8.28
N ARG A 126 2.33 -4.67 8.09
CA ARG A 126 1.47 -4.12 7.02
C ARG A 126 2.03 -4.41 5.63
N GLU A 127 3.35 -4.34 5.46
CA GLU A 127 4.00 -4.63 4.18
C GLU A 127 3.84 -6.11 3.80
N ILE A 128 4.01 -7.01 4.77
CA ILE A 128 3.76 -8.44 4.60
C ILE A 128 2.28 -8.70 4.25
N GLY A 129 1.36 -8.03 4.95
CA GLY A 129 -0.08 -8.14 4.71
C GLY A 129 -0.49 -7.72 3.29
N HIS A 130 -0.02 -6.55 2.83
CA HIS A 130 -0.28 -6.10 1.46
C HIS A 130 0.37 -7.00 0.41
N GLY A 131 1.61 -7.47 0.65
CA GLY A 131 2.27 -8.44 -0.23
C GLY A 131 1.48 -9.75 -0.34
N ARG A 132 0.96 -10.27 0.77
CA ARG A 132 0.12 -11.49 0.78
C ARG A 132 -1.22 -11.26 0.08
N LEU A 133 -1.83 -10.09 0.24
CA LEU A 133 -3.06 -9.72 -0.47
C LEU A 133 -2.85 -9.72 -1.99
N ALA A 134 -1.80 -9.05 -2.47
CA ALA A 134 -1.46 -9.00 -3.89
C ALA A 134 -1.11 -10.39 -4.45
N LYS A 135 -0.30 -11.15 -3.71
CA LYS A 135 0.03 -12.55 -4.05
C LYS A 135 -1.22 -13.39 -4.26
N ARG A 136 -2.17 -13.36 -3.32
CA ARG A 136 -3.42 -14.12 -3.42
C ARG A 136 -4.27 -13.73 -4.62
N ALA A 137 -4.26 -12.45 -5.00
CA ALA A 137 -5.00 -11.98 -6.17
C ALA A 137 -4.42 -12.51 -7.49
N LEU A 138 -3.11 -12.75 -7.55
CA LEU A 138 -2.43 -13.21 -8.77
C LEU A 138 -2.35 -14.73 -8.91
N ILE A 139 -2.33 -15.49 -7.79
CA ILE A 139 -2.20 -16.96 -7.82
C ILE A 139 -3.24 -17.63 -8.74
N ALA A 140 -4.47 -17.11 -8.77
CA ALA A 140 -5.57 -17.68 -9.55
C ALA A 140 -5.36 -17.62 -11.08
N VAL A 141 -4.42 -16.80 -11.55
CA VAL A 141 -4.13 -16.62 -12.99
C VAL A 141 -2.70 -17.04 -13.35
N LEU A 142 -1.97 -17.66 -12.42
CA LEU A 142 -0.65 -18.19 -12.72
C LEU A 142 -0.73 -19.47 -13.56
N PRO A 143 0.17 -19.65 -14.54
CA PRO A 143 0.28 -20.93 -15.26
C PRO A 143 0.66 -22.06 -14.31
N THR A 144 0.38 -23.32 -14.68
CA THR A 144 0.81 -24.46 -13.87
C THR A 144 2.34 -24.61 -13.89
N ALA A 145 2.87 -25.47 -13.02
CA ALA A 145 4.30 -25.75 -13.01
C ALA A 145 4.76 -26.52 -14.26
N GLU A 146 3.89 -27.36 -14.86
CA GLU A 146 4.19 -28.05 -16.10
C GLU A 146 4.24 -27.10 -17.30
N GLU A 147 3.33 -26.12 -17.35
CA GLU A 147 3.28 -25.12 -18.42
C GLU A 147 4.43 -24.10 -18.32
N PHE A 148 4.83 -23.76 -17.09
CA PHE A 148 5.82 -22.73 -16.84
C PHE A 148 6.70 -23.08 -15.63
N ALA A 149 7.78 -23.82 -15.93
CA ALA A 149 8.73 -24.40 -14.97
C ALA A 149 9.76 -23.39 -14.41
N TYR A 150 9.30 -22.19 -14.07
CA TYR A 150 10.11 -21.15 -13.42
C TYR A 150 9.56 -20.80 -12.03
N SER A 151 10.47 -20.47 -11.12
CA SER A 151 10.11 -19.69 -9.93
C SER A 151 9.99 -18.22 -10.31
N MET A 152 9.09 -17.51 -9.62
CA MET A 152 8.73 -16.13 -9.94
C MET A 152 8.80 -15.29 -8.67
N ARG A 153 9.49 -14.16 -8.73
CA ARG A 153 9.59 -13.16 -7.65
C ARG A 153 9.28 -11.76 -8.13
#